data_AF-A0A3M0XLD1-F1
#
_entry.id   AF-A0A3M0XLD1-F1
#
_cell.length_a   1.000
_cell.length_b   1.000
_cell.length_c   1.000
_cell.angle_alpha   90.00
_cell.angle_beta   90.00
_cell.angle_gamma   90.00
#
_symmetry.space_group_name_H-M   'P 1'
#
loop_
_entity.id
_entity.type
_entity.pdbx_description
1 polymer ?
#
loop_
_entity_poly.entity_id
_entity_poly.type
_entity_poly.pdbx_seq_one_letter_code
_entity_poly.pdbx_strand_id
1 'polypeptide(L)'
;DIGGSYKKMAKIFSGKYLEFKDDSICLNPFSNVVDPQYDLPVIASVVEQMAYSSSNTLPSETEKTVIKNAVSWAWANYHEEAGVDRVHEYLESFPKHATELDFDCEDKEECSREITHMAHTLAYNLTKYTSDGEYGKLFNGKSNFSISQDHFLVLELEHLKPRPDLFKVVVLQIINAVTNDLYLSDRSKRRFIILDEAWQFLNADSTLKKVIEEGYRRARKYGGSFTVVTQSVLDLKMFGDVGDVINANSAFKFYLQSEDIEKVKEEKLIDLDEFSMNLLKTVRTSPPRYSEIYMKTPFGSGVARLVVDPFSYYVYTSKASDIAKIEELVKSGMNYHEAIEVLVD
;
A
#
# COMPACT_ATOMS: atom_id res chain seq x y z
N ASP A 1 5.51 -2.45 -5.88
CA ASP A 1 6.70 -2.18 -6.69
C ASP A 1 6.66 -0.72 -7.11
N ILE A 2 7.83 -0.11 -7.17
CA ILE A 2 8.06 1.23 -7.68
C ILE A 2 9.29 1.14 -8.58
N GLY A 3 9.12 1.39 -9.87
CA GLY A 3 10.22 1.30 -10.84
C GLY A 3 10.23 0.03 -11.69
N GLY A 4 9.20 -0.83 -11.55
CA GLY A 4 8.99 -2.00 -12.40
C GLY A 4 10.03 -3.11 -12.23
N SER A 5 10.76 -3.12 -11.12
CA SER A 5 11.84 -4.06 -10.85
C SER A 5 11.36 -5.53 -10.81
N TYR A 6 10.11 -5.76 -10.40
CA TYR A 6 9.51 -7.09 -10.31
C TYR A 6 8.77 -7.51 -11.58
N LYS A 7 8.67 -6.67 -12.61
CA LYS A 7 7.94 -6.97 -13.86
C LYS A 7 8.41 -8.25 -14.53
N LYS A 8 9.72 -8.37 -14.70
CA LYS A 8 10.36 -9.56 -15.29
C LYS A 8 10.04 -10.81 -14.49
N MET A 9 10.15 -10.73 -13.16
CA MET A 9 9.84 -11.83 -12.25
C MET A 9 8.37 -12.26 -12.36
N ALA A 10 7.44 -11.30 -12.40
CA ALA A 10 6.01 -11.57 -12.60
C ALA A 10 5.76 -12.31 -13.92
N LYS A 11 6.39 -11.90 -15.02
CA LYS A 11 6.22 -12.56 -16.31
C LYS A 11 6.77 -13.99 -16.33
N ILE A 12 7.94 -14.21 -15.75
CA ILE A 12 8.58 -15.54 -15.71
C ILE A 12 7.74 -16.53 -14.89
N PHE A 13 7.24 -16.11 -13.73
CA PHE A 13 6.45 -16.96 -12.85
C PHE A 13 4.95 -16.97 -13.18
N SER A 14 4.55 -16.47 -14.35
CA SER A 14 3.13 -16.34 -14.75
C SER A 14 2.27 -15.62 -13.71
N GLY A 15 2.89 -14.70 -12.97
CA GLY A 15 2.24 -13.82 -12.03
C GLY A 15 1.49 -12.68 -12.72
N LYS A 16 0.51 -12.13 -12.02
CA LYS A 16 -0.25 -10.97 -12.47
C LYS A 16 0.57 -9.71 -12.20
N TYR A 17 0.71 -8.87 -13.22
CA TYR A 17 1.37 -7.58 -13.11
C TYR A 17 0.33 -6.51 -13.43
N LEU A 18 -0.02 -5.70 -12.43
CA LEU A 18 -0.97 -4.60 -12.59
C LEU A 18 -0.22 -3.27 -12.50
N GLU A 19 -0.49 -2.40 -13.46
CA GLU A 19 0.10 -1.07 -13.58
C GLU A 19 -1.01 -0.05 -13.81
N PHE A 20 -0.96 1.08 -13.11
CA PHE A 20 -1.95 2.15 -13.21
C PHE A 20 -1.63 3.10 -14.38
N LYS A 21 -1.42 2.53 -15.58
CA LYS A 21 -1.21 3.29 -16.81
C LYS A 21 -2.52 3.76 -17.43
N ASP A 22 -3.52 2.90 -17.39
CA ASP A 22 -4.81 3.10 -18.03
C ASP A 22 -5.92 3.04 -16.97
N ASP A 23 -7.05 3.73 -17.21
CA ASP A 23 -8.22 3.75 -16.32
C ASP A 23 -8.99 2.40 -16.32
N SER A 24 -8.33 1.29 -16.64
CA SER A 24 -8.95 -0.03 -16.74
C SER A 24 -9.19 -0.69 -15.39
N ILE A 25 -8.57 -0.20 -14.31
CA ILE A 25 -8.73 -0.75 -12.95
C ILE A 25 -9.78 0.07 -12.22
N CYS A 26 -10.78 -0.59 -11.65
CA CYS A 26 -11.73 0.02 -10.72
C CYS A 26 -11.47 -0.56 -9.32
N LEU A 27 -11.23 0.33 -8.36
CA LEU A 27 -10.96 0.10 -6.94
C LEU A 27 -12.13 0.57 -6.07
N ASN A 28 -13.37 0.46 -6.56
CA ASN A 28 -14.53 0.87 -5.79
C ASN A 28 -14.57 0.17 -4.40
N PRO A 29 -14.50 0.93 -3.29
CA PRO A 29 -14.49 0.36 -1.95
C PRO A 29 -15.71 -0.48 -1.60
N PHE A 30 -16.88 -0.16 -2.16
CA PHE A 30 -18.15 -0.78 -1.79
C PHE A 30 -18.36 -2.16 -2.41
N SER A 31 -17.62 -2.52 -3.46
CA SER A 31 -17.88 -3.73 -4.24
C SER A 31 -17.60 -5.05 -3.51
N ASN A 32 -16.85 -5.03 -2.40
CA ASN A 32 -16.44 -6.25 -1.69
C ASN A 32 -16.76 -6.19 -0.18
N VAL A 33 -17.79 -5.44 0.21
CA VAL A 33 -18.25 -5.38 1.61
C VAL A 33 -18.84 -6.74 1.99
N VAL A 34 -18.28 -7.36 3.02
CA VAL A 34 -18.74 -8.65 3.56
C VAL A 34 -19.43 -8.45 4.91
N ASP A 35 -18.84 -7.62 5.78
CA ASP A 35 -19.41 -7.24 7.06
C ASP A 35 -19.46 -5.71 7.17
N PRO A 36 -20.63 -5.09 6.93
CA PRO A 36 -20.77 -3.65 6.99
C PRO A 36 -20.31 -3.01 8.32
N GLN A 37 -20.36 -3.75 9.43
CA GLN A 37 -19.91 -3.23 10.73
C GLN A 37 -18.39 -2.97 10.76
N TYR A 38 -17.61 -3.80 10.06
CA TYR A 38 -16.16 -3.67 9.98
C TYR A 38 -15.69 -2.95 8.72
N ASP A 39 -16.38 -3.15 7.60
CA ASP A 39 -15.95 -2.64 6.30
C ASP A 39 -16.31 -1.16 6.10
N LEU A 40 -17.50 -0.70 6.53
CA LEU A 40 -17.90 0.70 6.32
C LEU A 40 -16.97 1.72 7.01
N PRO A 41 -16.47 1.48 8.24
CA PRO A 41 -15.45 2.34 8.83
C PRO A 41 -14.16 2.43 7.98
N VAL A 42 -13.75 1.34 7.35
CA VAL A 42 -12.56 1.30 6.47
C VAL A 42 -12.82 2.08 5.18
N ILE A 43 -14.01 1.95 4.61
CA ILE A 43 -14.44 2.73 3.45
C ILE A 43 -14.49 4.23 3.78
N ALA A 44 -15.04 4.59 4.94
CA ALA A 44 -15.06 5.97 5.42
C ALA A 44 -13.65 6.56 5.55
N SER A 45 -12.68 5.79 6.04
CA SER A 45 -11.28 6.19 6.06
C SER A 45 -10.67 6.44 4.67
N VAL A 46 -11.14 5.74 3.64
CA VAL A 46 -10.71 6.03 2.26
C VAL A 46 -11.38 7.31 1.76
N VAL A 47 -12.68 7.48 1.98
CA VAL A 47 -13.38 8.72 1.58
C VAL A 47 -12.79 9.95 2.31
N GLU A 48 -12.41 9.78 3.58
CA GLU A 48 -11.63 10.77 4.34
C GLU A 48 -10.33 11.12 3.61
N GLN A 49 -9.54 10.10 3.24
CA GLN A 49 -8.31 10.32 2.49
C GLN A 49 -8.57 11.00 1.15
N MET A 50 -9.66 10.68 0.45
CA MET A 50 -10.05 11.35 -0.80
C MET A 50 -10.32 12.83 -0.58
N ALA A 51 -11.19 13.17 0.38
CA ALA A 51 -11.60 14.54 0.68
C ALA A 51 -10.44 15.44 1.16
N TYR A 52 -9.42 14.86 1.80
CA TYR A 52 -8.27 15.61 2.32
C TYR A 52 -6.98 15.39 1.52
N SER A 53 -7.02 14.61 0.43
CA SER A 53 -5.83 14.22 -0.34
C SER A 53 -4.97 15.38 -0.87
N SER A 54 -5.57 16.56 -1.09
CA SER A 54 -4.90 17.77 -1.53
C SER A 54 -4.45 18.70 -0.40
N SER A 55 -4.77 18.37 0.86
CA SER A 55 -4.45 19.14 2.05
C SER A 55 -3.50 18.35 2.97
N ASN A 56 -2.75 19.05 3.81
CA ASN A 56 -1.98 18.43 4.90
C ASN A 56 -2.73 18.53 6.25
N THR A 57 -4.03 18.79 6.20
CA THR A 57 -4.88 18.95 7.38
C THR A 57 -5.65 17.67 7.64
N LEU A 58 -5.77 17.30 8.90
CA LEU A 58 -6.63 16.20 9.33
C LEU A 58 -8.07 16.71 9.51
N PRO A 59 -9.07 15.90 9.20
CA PRO A 59 -10.46 16.24 9.48
C PRO A 59 -10.73 16.29 10.98
N SER A 60 -11.62 17.18 11.36
CA SER A 60 -12.28 17.21 12.67
C SER A 60 -13.15 15.97 12.89
N GLU A 61 -13.49 15.68 14.15
CA GLU A 61 -14.37 14.56 14.50
C GLU A 61 -15.78 14.71 13.90
N THR A 62 -16.26 15.95 13.75
CA THR A 62 -17.53 16.25 13.08
C THR A 62 -17.46 15.89 11.59
N GLU A 63 -16.39 16.28 10.88
CA GLU A 63 -16.21 15.92 9.46
C GLU A 63 -16.13 14.41 9.28
N LYS A 64 -15.39 13.70 10.16
CA LYS A 64 -15.34 12.23 10.14
C LYS A 64 -16.72 11.61 10.36
N THR A 65 -17.53 12.16 11.25
CA THR A 65 -18.89 11.69 11.51
C THR A 65 -19.80 11.90 10.31
N VAL A 66 -19.73 13.06 9.66
CA VAL A 66 -20.46 13.37 8.43
C VAL A 66 -20.08 12.40 7.31
N ILE A 67 -18.78 12.12 7.11
CA ILE A 67 -18.30 11.15 6.12
C ILE A 67 -18.82 9.74 6.43
N LYS A 68 -18.75 9.29 7.70
CA LYS A 68 -19.27 7.98 8.11
C LYS A 68 -20.77 7.85 7.83
N ASN A 69 -21.54 8.89 8.09
CA ASN A 69 -22.97 8.91 7.80
C ASN A 69 -23.22 8.83 6.28
N ALA A 70 -22.47 9.58 5.48
CA ALA A 70 -22.57 9.55 4.02
C ALA A 70 -22.25 8.16 3.44
N VAL A 71 -21.19 7.51 3.93
CA VAL A 71 -20.81 6.15 3.53
C VAL A 71 -21.88 5.13 3.95
N SER A 72 -22.41 5.26 5.17
CA SER A 72 -23.47 4.37 5.67
C SER A 72 -24.75 4.53 4.86
N TRP A 73 -25.13 5.76 4.52
CA TRP A 73 -26.27 6.05 3.67
C TRP A 73 -26.08 5.49 2.26
N ALA A 74 -24.91 5.69 1.65
CA ALA A 74 -24.60 5.17 0.32
C ALA A 74 -24.74 3.64 0.29
N TRP A 75 -24.19 2.94 1.29
CA TRP A 75 -24.33 1.50 1.41
C TRP A 75 -25.78 1.05 1.66
N ALA A 76 -26.51 1.72 2.55
CA ALA A 76 -27.88 1.36 2.89
C ALA A 76 -28.85 1.46 1.71
N ASN A 77 -28.61 2.36 0.76
CA ASN A 77 -29.49 2.58 -0.38
C ASN A 77 -29.06 1.86 -1.66
N TYR A 78 -27.76 1.62 -1.84
CA TYR A 78 -27.20 1.13 -3.11
C TYR A 78 -26.33 -0.13 -2.98
N HIS A 79 -25.97 -0.56 -1.77
CA HIS A 79 -25.15 -1.74 -1.52
C HIS A 79 -23.87 -1.77 -2.39
N GLU A 80 -23.58 -2.88 -3.08
CA GLU A 80 -22.38 -3.08 -3.90
C GLU A 80 -22.31 -2.14 -5.12
N GLU A 81 -23.43 -1.53 -5.50
CA GLU A 81 -23.51 -0.51 -6.56
C GLU A 81 -23.22 0.90 -6.04
N ALA A 82 -23.07 1.07 -4.72
CA ALA A 82 -22.59 2.33 -4.15
C ALA A 82 -21.19 2.67 -4.68
N GLY A 83 -20.89 3.96 -4.71
CA GLY A 83 -19.60 4.49 -5.14
C GLY A 83 -19.38 5.87 -4.54
N VAL A 84 -18.32 6.55 -4.97
CA VAL A 84 -18.01 7.91 -4.50
C VAL A 84 -19.12 8.88 -4.90
N ASP A 85 -19.78 8.67 -6.05
CA ASP A 85 -20.92 9.46 -6.49
C ASP A 85 -22.06 9.52 -5.44
N ARG A 86 -22.35 8.39 -4.78
CA ARG A 86 -23.42 8.32 -3.78
C ARG A 86 -23.03 9.00 -2.48
N VAL A 87 -21.75 8.92 -2.11
CA VAL A 87 -21.23 9.68 -0.97
C VAL A 87 -21.27 11.18 -1.25
N HIS A 88 -20.87 11.59 -2.46
CA HIS A 88 -20.97 12.97 -2.92
C HIS A 88 -22.42 13.48 -2.91
N GLU A 89 -23.36 12.71 -3.47
CA GLU A 89 -24.80 13.04 -3.50
C GLU A 89 -25.37 13.30 -2.11
N TYR A 90 -25.04 12.46 -1.12
CA TYR A 90 -25.47 12.65 0.26
C TYR A 90 -24.93 13.96 0.84
N LEU A 91 -23.64 14.25 0.61
CA LEU A 91 -22.97 15.42 1.15
C LEU A 91 -23.49 16.72 0.50
N GLU A 92 -23.77 16.72 -0.80
CA GLU A 92 -24.36 17.84 -1.52
C GLU A 92 -25.81 18.11 -1.09
N SER A 93 -26.56 17.07 -0.76
CA SER A 93 -27.95 17.17 -0.33
C SER A 93 -28.14 17.12 1.19
N PHE A 94 -27.07 17.29 1.96
CA PHE A 94 -27.04 17.13 3.41
C PHE A 94 -28.17 17.83 4.19
N PRO A 95 -28.64 19.05 3.83
CA PRO A 95 -29.78 19.67 4.51
C PRO A 95 -31.04 18.81 4.57
N LYS A 96 -31.26 17.93 3.58
CA LYS A 96 -32.40 16.99 3.55
C LYS A 96 -32.23 15.84 4.54
N HIS A 97 -31.00 15.53 4.91
CA HIS A 97 -30.63 14.45 5.82
C HIS A 97 -30.37 14.95 7.25
N ALA A 98 -30.14 16.26 7.44
CA ALA A 98 -29.91 16.88 8.73
C ALA A 98 -31.09 16.75 9.70
N THR A 99 -32.33 16.60 9.21
CA THR A 99 -33.53 16.45 10.05
C THR A 99 -33.61 15.13 10.81
N GLU A 100 -32.87 14.11 10.37
CA GLU A 100 -32.83 12.78 11.00
C GLU A 100 -31.70 12.65 12.03
N LEU A 101 -30.82 13.64 12.12
CA LEU A 101 -29.66 13.64 13.02
C LEU A 101 -30.00 14.36 14.32
N ASP A 102 -29.84 13.65 15.45
CA ASP A 102 -29.99 14.24 16.78
C ASP A 102 -28.68 14.93 17.18
N PHE A 103 -28.54 16.20 16.83
CA PHE A 103 -27.40 17.01 17.23
C PHE A 103 -27.56 17.42 18.71
N ASP A 104 -26.64 16.94 19.56
CA ASP A 104 -26.49 17.39 20.95
C ASP A 104 -25.82 18.78 20.94
N CYS A 105 -26.62 19.82 20.73
CA CYS A 105 -26.15 21.20 20.64
C CYS A 105 -27.16 22.17 21.26
N GLU A 106 -26.65 23.27 21.83
CA GLU A 106 -27.46 24.30 22.49
C GLU A 106 -28.32 25.08 21.47
N ASP A 107 -27.80 25.33 20.26
CA ASP A 107 -28.52 25.93 19.13
C ASP A 107 -28.50 24.99 17.91
N LYS A 108 -29.66 24.36 17.66
CA LYS A 108 -29.84 23.39 16.56
C LYS A 108 -29.78 24.04 15.17
N GLU A 109 -30.19 25.29 15.02
CA GLU A 109 -30.18 25.96 13.72
C GLU A 109 -28.77 26.39 13.31
N GLU A 110 -27.98 26.89 14.27
CA GLU A 110 -26.58 27.23 14.03
C GLU A 110 -25.74 25.99 13.72
N CYS A 111 -25.86 24.95 14.53
CA CYS A 111 -25.14 23.69 14.31
C CYS A 111 -25.50 23.06 12.95
N SER A 112 -26.79 23.05 12.58
CA SER A 112 -27.22 22.55 11.28
C SER A 112 -26.62 23.33 10.11
N ARG A 113 -26.46 24.66 10.24
CA ARG A 113 -25.82 25.50 9.20
C ARG A 113 -24.33 25.20 9.07
N GLU A 114 -23.62 25.09 10.18
CA GLU A 114 -22.19 24.77 10.17
C GLU A 114 -21.91 23.41 9.56
N ILE A 115 -22.64 22.38 9.99
CA ILE A 115 -22.46 21.01 9.47
C ILE A 115 -22.83 20.94 7.99
N THR A 116 -23.88 21.65 7.56
CA THR A 116 -24.22 21.76 6.13
C THR A 116 -23.06 22.36 5.33
N HIS A 117 -22.46 23.45 5.82
CA HIS A 117 -21.32 24.08 5.16
C HIS A 117 -20.13 23.11 5.06
N MET A 118 -19.85 22.36 6.14
CA MET A 118 -18.81 21.32 6.15
C MET A 118 -19.11 20.20 5.14
N ALA A 119 -20.34 19.70 5.09
CA ALA A 119 -20.76 18.67 4.14
C ALA A 119 -20.59 19.13 2.68
N HIS A 120 -21.00 20.35 2.34
CA HIS A 120 -20.78 20.91 1.01
C HIS A 120 -19.28 21.08 0.68
N THR A 121 -18.46 21.46 1.66
CA THR A 121 -16.99 21.54 1.48
C THR A 121 -16.40 20.16 1.18
N LEU A 122 -16.84 19.13 1.90
CA LEU A 122 -16.45 17.74 1.65
C LEU A 122 -16.91 17.26 0.27
N ALA A 123 -18.15 17.56 -0.14
CA ALA A 123 -18.65 17.25 -1.48
C ALA A 123 -17.76 17.88 -2.57
N TYR A 124 -17.45 19.17 -2.43
CA TYR A 124 -16.56 19.88 -3.35
C TYR A 124 -15.19 19.20 -3.45
N ASN A 125 -14.60 18.81 -2.32
CA ASN A 125 -13.30 18.13 -2.31
C ASN A 125 -13.33 16.73 -2.96
N LEU A 126 -14.50 16.06 -2.95
CA LEU A 126 -14.70 14.75 -3.58
C LEU A 126 -14.95 14.83 -5.09
N THR A 127 -15.20 16.01 -5.66
CA THR A 127 -15.53 16.20 -7.10
C THR A 127 -14.56 15.47 -8.04
N LYS A 128 -13.25 15.46 -7.74
CA LYS A 128 -12.27 14.78 -8.60
C LYS A 128 -12.39 13.25 -8.62
N TYR A 129 -13.08 12.67 -7.65
CA TYR A 129 -13.30 11.22 -7.51
C TYR A 129 -14.71 10.80 -7.90
N THR A 130 -15.62 11.72 -8.24
CA THR A 130 -16.92 11.37 -8.82
C THR A 130 -16.74 10.91 -10.27
N SER A 131 -17.73 10.25 -10.86
CA SER A 131 -17.67 9.72 -12.23
C SER A 131 -17.33 10.78 -13.29
N ASP A 132 -17.69 12.04 -13.05
CA ASP A 132 -17.38 13.18 -13.93
C ASP A 132 -15.99 13.81 -13.64
N GLY A 133 -15.34 13.41 -12.54
CA GLY A 133 -14.03 13.86 -12.12
C GLY A 133 -12.86 13.10 -12.75
N GLU A 134 -11.65 13.66 -12.61
CA GLU A 134 -10.41 13.11 -13.20
C GLU A 134 -10.15 11.64 -12.80
N TYR A 135 -10.47 11.27 -11.57
CA TYR A 135 -10.22 9.94 -11.02
C TYR A 135 -11.49 9.07 -10.94
N GLY A 136 -12.61 9.53 -11.49
CA GLY A 136 -13.92 8.89 -11.35
C GLY A 136 -13.96 7.42 -11.71
N LYS A 137 -13.34 7.05 -12.83
CA LYS A 137 -13.30 5.67 -13.33
C LYS A 137 -12.58 4.69 -12.40
N LEU A 138 -11.66 5.20 -11.57
CA LEU A 138 -10.91 4.36 -10.62
C LEU A 138 -11.76 3.98 -9.40
N PHE A 139 -12.84 4.71 -9.08
CA PHE A 139 -13.57 4.50 -7.83
C PHE A 139 -15.09 4.35 -8.00
N ASN A 140 -15.63 4.58 -9.19
CA ASN A 140 -17.05 4.39 -9.49
C ASN A 140 -17.21 3.25 -10.51
N GLY A 141 -18.18 2.37 -10.24
CA GLY A 141 -18.42 1.14 -11.00
C GLY A 141 -18.05 -0.12 -10.20
N LYS A 142 -18.24 -1.29 -10.83
CA LYS A 142 -17.91 -2.57 -10.18
C LYS A 142 -16.40 -2.75 -10.13
N SER A 143 -15.86 -2.96 -8.93
CA SER A 143 -14.44 -3.27 -8.75
C SER A 143 -14.07 -4.51 -9.56
N ASN A 144 -13.00 -4.39 -10.35
CA ASN A 144 -12.38 -5.51 -11.06
C ASN A 144 -11.04 -5.92 -10.43
N PHE A 145 -10.71 -5.32 -9.29
CA PHE A 145 -9.55 -5.67 -8.49
C PHE A 145 -9.88 -6.87 -7.59
N SER A 146 -9.61 -8.06 -8.11
CA SER A 146 -9.61 -9.30 -7.32
C SER A 146 -8.21 -9.90 -7.32
N ILE A 147 -7.73 -10.26 -6.12
CA ILE A 147 -6.40 -10.82 -5.87
C ILE A 147 -6.45 -12.22 -5.25
N SER A 148 -7.65 -12.72 -4.96
CA SER A 148 -7.85 -13.97 -4.20
C SER A 148 -7.32 -15.21 -4.93
N GLN A 149 -7.45 -15.21 -6.27
CA GLN A 149 -7.02 -16.30 -7.16
C GLN A 149 -5.58 -16.14 -7.65
N ASP A 150 -4.95 -15.00 -7.41
CA ASP A 150 -3.61 -14.72 -7.90
C ASP A 150 -2.56 -15.27 -6.91
N HIS A 151 -1.74 -16.22 -7.35
CA HIS A 151 -0.69 -16.81 -6.53
C HIS A 151 0.56 -15.93 -6.42
N PHE A 152 0.79 -15.09 -7.44
CA PHE A 152 1.84 -14.09 -7.45
C PHE A 152 1.33 -12.83 -8.15
N LEU A 153 1.30 -11.73 -7.41
CA LEU A 153 0.79 -10.44 -7.86
C LEU A 153 1.84 -9.37 -7.60
N VAL A 154 2.09 -8.56 -8.61
CA VAL A 154 2.90 -7.35 -8.52
C VAL A 154 2.02 -6.16 -8.86
N LEU A 155 1.93 -5.22 -7.92
CA LEU A 155 1.28 -3.93 -8.11
C LEU A 155 2.36 -2.88 -8.31
N GLU A 156 2.42 -2.32 -9.51
CA GLU A 156 3.37 -1.26 -9.88
C GLU A 156 2.71 0.11 -9.76
N LEU A 157 3.30 0.97 -8.93
CA LEU A 157 2.70 2.23 -8.51
C LEU A 157 3.46 3.47 -9.01
N GLU A 158 4.55 3.31 -9.78
CA GLU A 158 5.34 4.46 -10.27
C GLU A 158 4.52 5.46 -11.09
N HIS A 159 3.57 4.99 -11.91
CA HIS A 159 2.71 5.88 -12.71
C HIS A 159 1.79 6.79 -11.89
N LEU A 160 1.60 6.49 -10.60
CA LEU A 160 0.82 7.31 -9.69
C LEU A 160 1.66 8.38 -9.00
N LYS A 161 3.00 8.31 -9.04
CA LYS A 161 3.89 9.29 -8.39
C LYS A 161 3.63 10.75 -8.79
N PRO A 162 3.36 11.09 -10.07
CA PRO A 162 3.05 12.46 -10.46
C PRO A 162 1.73 12.99 -9.88
N ARG A 163 0.88 12.10 -9.32
CA ARG A 163 -0.44 12.38 -8.76
C ARG A 163 -0.46 11.99 -7.27
N PRO A 164 0.21 12.76 -6.39
CA PRO A 164 0.41 12.38 -4.98
C PRO A 164 -0.88 12.21 -4.19
N ASP A 165 -1.92 12.96 -4.55
CA ASP A 165 -3.26 12.86 -3.97
C ASP A 165 -3.93 11.52 -4.31
N LEU A 166 -3.90 11.12 -5.59
CA LEU A 166 -4.39 9.82 -6.04
C LEU A 166 -3.57 8.66 -5.47
N PHE A 167 -2.24 8.81 -5.43
CA PHE A 167 -1.31 7.81 -4.93
C PHE A 167 -1.67 7.36 -3.51
N LYS A 168 -1.92 8.31 -2.59
CA LYS A 168 -2.32 8.01 -1.20
C LYS A 168 -3.61 7.18 -1.14
N VAL A 169 -4.61 7.57 -1.92
CA VAL A 169 -5.93 6.92 -1.93
C VAL A 169 -5.84 5.51 -2.50
N VAL A 170 -5.16 5.32 -3.63
CA VAL A 170 -4.98 4.02 -4.28
C VAL A 170 -4.20 3.06 -3.37
N VAL A 171 -3.14 3.54 -2.72
CA VAL A 171 -2.34 2.71 -1.81
C VAL A 171 -3.16 2.26 -0.61
N LEU A 172 -3.93 3.17 0.01
CA LEU A 172 -4.82 2.82 1.10
C LEU A 172 -5.85 1.76 0.67
N GLN A 173 -6.45 1.91 -0.52
CA GLN A 173 -7.37 0.90 -1.07
C GLN A 173 -6.70 -0.45 -1.29
N ILE A 174 -5.50 -0.47 -1.86
CA ILE A 174 -4.75 -1.70 -2.09
C ILE A 174 -4.45 -2.41 -0.77
N ILE A 175 -3.95 -1.69 0.24
CA ILE A 175 -3.63 -2.29 1.54
C ILE A 175 -4.89 -2.82 2.21
N ASN A 176 -6.02 -2.10 2.14
CA ASN A 176 -7.30 -2.57 2.65
C ASN A 176 -7.75 -3.85 1.93
N ALA A 177 -7.69 -3.89 0.59
CA ALA A 177 -8.06 -5.06 -0.19
C ALA A 177 -7.16 -6.27 0.10
N VAL A 178 -5.85 -6.07 0.22
CA VAL A 178 -4.88 -7.11 0.61
C VAL A 178 -5.12 -7.61 2.03
N THR A 179 -5.43 -6.70 2.95
CA THR A 179 -5.72 -7.02 4.35
C THR A 179 -7.04 -7.79 4.49
N ASN A 180 -8.07 -7.39 3.75
CA ASN A 180 -9.35 -8.09 3.69
C ASN A 180 -9.20 -9.48 3.05
N ASP A 181 -8.46 -9.62 1.94
CA ASP A 181 -8.15 -10.93 1.35
C ASP A 181 -7.43 -11.83 2.37
N LEU A 182 -6.45 -11.28 3.09
CA LEU A 182 -5.74 -12.03 4.12
C LEU A 182 -6.69 -12.54 5.23
N TYR A 183 -7.66 -11.72 5.65
CA TYR A 183 -8.63 -12.12 6.69
C TYR A 183 -9.65 -13.14 6.21
N LEU A 184 -10.11 -13.02 4.96
CA LEU A 184 -11.10 -13.92 4.37
C LEU A 184 -10.47 -15.20 3.82
N SER A 185 -9.15 -15.21 3.60
CA SER A 185 -8.44 -16.35 3.04
C SER A 185 -8.42 -17.57 3.97
N ASP A 186 -8.34 -18.75 3.36
CA ASP A 186 -8.11 -20.01 4.08
C ASP A 186 -6.78 -19.94 4.83
N ARG A 187 -6.84 -20.12 6.16
CA ARG A 187 -5.69 -20.09 7.07
C ARG A 187 -4.63 -21.16 6.76
N SER A 188 -4.96 -22.17 5.96
CA SER A 188 -4.00 -23.16 5.46
C SER A 188 -3.01 -22.56 4.46
N LYS A 189 -3.42 -21.49 3.75
CA LYS A 189 -2.61 -20.81 2.74
C LYS A 189 -1.77 -19.70 3.38
N ARG A 190 -0.47 -19.73 3.12
CA ARG A 190 0.44 -18.65 3.53
C ARG A 190 0.36 -17.52 2.53
N ARG A 191 0.34 -16.28 3.04
CA ARG A 191 0.38 -15.06 2.23
C ARG A 191 1.64 -14.27 2.58
N PHE A 192 2.32 -13.78 1.56
CA PHE A 192 3.52 -12.96 1.73
C PHE A 192 3.31 -11.63 1.02
N ILE A 193 3.30 -10.55 1.80
CA ILE A 193 3.02 -9.20 1.34
C ILE A 193 4.32 -8.41 1.45
N ILE A 194 4.80 -7.89 0.33
CA ILE A 194 6.03 -7.10 0.24
C ILE A 194 5.66 -5.68 -0.15
N LEU A 195 6.01 -4.73 0.72
CA LEU A 195 5.92 -3.30 0.48
C LEU A 195 7.32 -2.80 0.15
N ASP A 196 7.59 -2.66 -1.15
CA ASP A 196 8.86 -2.13 -1.62
C ASP A 196 8.84 -0.60 -1.65
N GLU A 197 9.93 0.04 -1.22
CA GLU A 197 10.05 1.48 -1.03
C GLU A 197 8.94 2.07 -0.14
N ALA A 198 8.64 1.38 0.96
CA ALA A 198 7.42 1.63 1.71
C ALA A 198 7.29 3.05 2.30
N TRP A 199 8.42 3.74 2.52
CA TRP A 199 8.46 5.08 3.08
C TRP A 199 7.72 6.10 2.21
N GLN A 200 7.66 5.87 0.89
CA GLN A 200 6.93 6.74 -0.05
C GLN A 200 5.43 6.74 0.21
N PHE A 201 4.91 5.64 0.75
CA PHE A 201 3.51 5.51 1.13
C PHE A 201 3.26 6.04 2.55
N LEU A 202 4.20 5.78 3.46
CA LEU A 202 4.01 5.92 4.92
C LEU A 202 4.26 7.32 5.48
N ASN A 203 4.75 8.25 4.66
CA ASN A 203 4.88 9.67 5.00
C ASN A 203 3.52 10.41 4.97
N ALA A 204 2.41 9.71 4.71
CA ALA A 204 1.06 10.26 4.65
C ALA A 204 0.22 9.91 5.90
N ASP A 205 -0.68 10.85 6.24
CA ASP A 205 -1.82 10.85 7.17
C ASP A 205 -2.02 9.70 8.18
N SER A 206 -2.50 10.06 9.37
CA SER A 206 -2.72 9.17 10.52
C SER A 206 -3.55 7.90 10.24
N THR A 207 -4.33 7.89 9.17
CA THR A 207 -5.22 6.79 8.76
C THR A 207 -4.46 5.62 8.14
N LEU A 208 -3.52 5.88 7.24
CA LEU A 208 -2.70 4.83 6.60
C LEU A 208 -1.81 4.13 7.62
N LYS A 209 -1.30 4.89 8.60
CA LYS A 209 -0.52 4.39 9.72
C LYS A 209 -1.27 3.31 10.51
N LYS A 210 -2.53 3.59 10.88
CA LYS A 210 -3.37 2.64 11.62
C LYS A 210 -3.62 1.35 10.85
N VAL A 211 -3.94 1.44 9.56
CA VAL A 211 -4.18 0.25 8.72
C VAL A 211 -2.94 -0.63 8.65
N ILE A 212 -1.77 -0.02 8.48
CA ILE A 212 -0.50 -0.76 8.39
C ILE A 212 -0.18 -1.39 9.75
N GLU A 213 -0.31 -0.67 10.86
CA GLU A 213 -0.11 -1.23 12.20
C GLU A 213 -1.05 -2.41 12.49
N GLU A 214 -2.33 -2.29 12.13
CA GLU A 214 -3.30 -3.37 12.30
C GLU A 214 -2.97 -4.57 11.42
N GLY A 215 -2.63 -4.34 10.15
CA GLY A 215 -2.18 -5.35 9.20
C GLY A 215 -0.98 -6.12 9.76
N TYR A 216 0.06 -5.42 10.20
CA TYR A 216 1.26 -6.02 10.80
C TYR A 216 0.95 -6.86 12.04
N ARG A 217 0.12 -6.36 12.96
CA ARG A 217 -0.21 -7.09 14.20
C ARG A 217 -1.07 -8.33 13.93
N ARG A 218 -1.97 -8.25 12.96
CA ARG A 218 -2.97 -9.31 12.71
C ARG A 218 -2.47 -10.36 11.73
N ALA A 219 -1.60 -10.02 10.78
CA ALA A 219 -1.13 -10.94 9.73
C ALA A 219 -0.63 -12.29 10.26
N ARG A 220 0.13 -12.27 11.36
CA ARG A 220 0.65 -13.49 12.02
C ARG A 220 -0.46 -14.49 12.38
N LYS A 221 -1.65 -14.01 12.79
CA LYS A 221 -2.79 -14.87 13.18
C LYS A 221 -3.45 -15.56 11.98
N TYR A 222 -3.30 -14.99 10.78
CA TYR A 222 -3.93 -15.47 9.54
C TYR A 222 -2.93 -16.12 8.59
N GLY A 223 -1.75 -16.51 9.10
CA GLY A 223 -0.72 -17.15 8.29
C GLY A 223 -0.06 -16.22 7.26
N GLY A 224 -0.25 -14.90 7.40
CA GLY A 224 0.38 -13.88 6.59
C GLY A 224 1.71 -13.40 7.14
N SER A 225 2.54 -12.84 6.28
CA SER A 225 3.74 -12.09 6.64
C SER A 225 3.81 -10.80 5.83
N PHE A 226 4.03 -9.69 6.54
CA PHE A 226 4.30 -8.38 5.95
C PHE A 226 5.81 -8.13 5.98
N THR A 227 6.35 -7.68 4.86
CA THR A 227 7.75 -7.31 4.68
C THR A 227 7.82 -5.91 4.11
N VAL A 228 8.65 -5.07 4.70
CA VAL A 228 9.00 -3.76 4.15
C VAL A 228 10.43 -3.84 3.64
N VAL A 229 10.63 -3.31 2.44
CA VAL A 229 11.94 -3.15 1.82
C VAL A 229 12.19 -1.66 1.65
N THR A 230 13.37 -1.21 2.06
CA THR A 230 13.77 0.21 2.02
C THR A 230 15.26 0.30 1.75
N GLN A 231 15.72 1.42 1.18
CA GLN A 231 17.12 1.59 0.80
C GLN A 231 18.03 1.78 2.00
N SER A 232 17.56 2.52 3.00
CA SER A 232 18.31 2.78 4.22
C SER A 232 17.44 2.52 5.45
N VAL A 233 18.06 2.00 6.51
CA VAL A 233 17.37 1.89 7.81
C VAL A 233 16.98 3.27 8.34
N LEU A 234 17.70 4.32 7.92
CA LEU A 234 17.34 5.71 8.23
C LEU A 234 15.95 6.09 7.73
N ASP A 235 15.49 5.45 6.64
CA ASP A 235 14.17 5.72 6.08
C ASP A 235 13.06 5.41 7.08
N LEU A 236 13.27 4.48 8.03
CA LEU A 236 12.32 4.16 9.11
C LEU A 236 11.86 5.41 9.88
N LYS A 237 12.70 6.45 9.95
CA LYS A 237 12.34 7.73 10.58
C LYS A 237 11.21 8.46 9.85
N MET A 238 11.14 8.33 8.52
CA MET A 238 10.09 8.95 7.71
C MET A 238 8.71 8.33 7.97
N PHE A 239 8.66 7.15 8.60
CA PHE A 239 7.43 6.48 8.98
C PHE A 239 6.87 6.99 10.33
N GLY A 240 7.66 7.76 11.10
CA GLY A 240 7.34 8.14 12.48
C GLY A 240 7.12 6.92 13.36
N ASP A 241 6.13 6.98 14.26
CA ASP A 241 5.80 5.90 15.22
C ASP A 241 5.58 4.53 14.58
N VAL A 242 5.12 4.48 13.31
CA VAL A 242 4.93 3.21 12.58
C VAL A 242 6.26 2.53 12.30
N GLY A 243 7.33 3.31 12.08
CA GLY A 243 8.68 2.77 11.89
C GLY A 243 9.13 1.96 13.10
N ASP A 244 8.82 2.44 14.31
CA ASP A 244 9.11 1.72 15.55
C ASP A 244 8.28 0.44 15.66
N VAL A 245 7.00 0.48 15.29
CA VAL A 245 6.12 -0.70 15.27
C VAL A 245 6.64 -1.76 14.29
N ILE A 246 6.98 -1.36 13.06
CA ILE A 246 7.54 -2.26 12.04
C ILE A 246 8.82 -2.88 12.57
N ASN A 247 9.74 -2.07 13.09
CA ASN A 247 11.03 -2.53 13.59
C ASN A 247 10.87 -3.47 14.80
N ALA A 248 9.98 -3.17 15.74
CA ALA A 248 9.76 -3.99 16.93
C ALA A 248 9.04 -5.32 16.62
N ASN A 249 8.10 -5.33 15.66
CA ASN A 249 7.31 -6.51 15.34
C ASN A 249 7.94 -7.40 14.25
N SER A 250 8.98 -6.92 13.56
CA SER A 250 9.70 -7.69 12.55
C SER A 250 10.62 -8.72 13.20
N ALA A 251 10.18 -9.98 13.23
CA ALA A 251 10.97 -11.10 13.76
C ALA A 251 12.19 -11.43 12.89
N PHE A 252 12.09 -11.21 11.57
CA PHE A 252 13.16 -11.40 10.61
C PHE A 252 13.62 -10.03 10.11
N LYS A 253 14.92 -9.76 10.20
CA LYS A 253 15.53 -8.55 9.67
C LYS A 253 16.74 -8.93 8.82
N PHE A 254 16.77 -8.40 7.61
CA PHE A 254 17.81 -8.64 6.63
C PHE A 254 18.47 -7.30 6.32
N TYR A 255 19.74 -7.17 6.64
CA TYR A 255 20.50 -5.96 6.39
C TYR A 255 21.53 -6.25 5.32
N LEU A 256 21.47 -5.47 4.23
CA LEU A 256 22.41 -5.53 3.13
C LEU A 256 23.53 -4.51 3.35
N GLN A 257 24.49 -4.47 2.43
CA GLN A 257 25.55 -3.47 2.44
C GLN A 257 24.95 -2.05 2.45
N SER A 258 25.38 -1.22 3.41
CA SER A 258 24.97 0.17 3.55
C SER A 258 26.12 1.02 4.08
N GLU A 259 26.20 2.27 3.62
CA GLU A 259 27.17 3.26 4.11
C GLU A 259 26.66 3.97 5.39
N ASP A 260 25.36 3.87 5.69
CA ASP A 260 24.70 4.60 6.77
C ASP A 260 24.81 3.91 8.14
N ILE A 261 25.50 2.77 8.23
CA ILE A 261 25.49 1.91 9.44
C ILE A 261 25.93 2.67 10.71
N GLU A 262 26.90 3.58 10.61
CA GLU A 262 27.32 4.39 11.77
C GLU A 262 26.24 5.35 12.23
N LYS A 263 25.60 6.07 11.29
CA LYS A 263 24.51 6.98 11.61
C LYS A 263 23.31 6.23 12.18
N VAL A 264 22.99 5.06 11.62
CA VAL A 264 21.94 4.16 12.12
C VAL A 264 22.23 3.72 13.57
N LYS A 265 23.50 3.48 13.93
CA LYS A 265 23.94 3.17 15.30
C LYS A 265 23.77 4.36 16.24
N GLU A 266 24.23 5.54 15.84
CA GLU A 266 24.14 6.78 16.64
C GLU A 266 22.68 7.13 16.97
N GLU A 267 21.81 6.94 15.99
CA GLU A 267 20.37 7.23 16.07
C GLU A 267 19.57 6.10 16.74
N LYS A 268 20.24 5.01 17.17
CA LYS A 268 19.66 3.86 17.85
C LYS A 268 18.47 3.22 17.11
N LEU A 269 18.49 3.25 15.78
CA LEU A 269 17.41 2.69 14.96
C LEU A 269 17.44 1.16 14.90
N ILE A 270 18.59 0.55 15.22
CA ILE A 270 18.75 -0.90 15.30
C ILE A 270 19.27 -1.30 16.67
N ASP A 271 18.63 -2.33 17.21
CA ASP A 271 19.03 -2.98 18.45
C ASP A 271 20.00 -4.12 18.12
N LEU A 272 21.29 -3.81 18.00
CA LEU A 272 22.37 -4.77 17.81
C LEU A 272 23.49 -4.48 18.81
N ASP A 273 24.06 -5.55 19.37
CA ASP A 273 25.27 -5.46 20.19
C ASP A 273 26.48 -5.01 19.36
N GLU A 274 27.56 -4.62 20.03
CA GLU A 274 28.74 -4.07 19.37
C GLU A 274 29.40 -5.07 18.40
N PHE A 275 29.43 -6.36 18.73
CA PHE A 275 30.00 -7.38 17.86
C PHE A 275 29.14 -7.55 16.60
N SER A 276 27.82 -7.66 16.77
CA SER A 276 26.86 -7.72 15.66
C SER A 276 26.94 -6.48 14.75
N MET A 277 27.09 -5.30 15.33
CA MET A 277 27.28 -4.04 14.59
C MET A 277 28.57 -4.06 13.77
N ASN A 278 29.67 -4.55 14.35
CA ASN A 278 30.94 -4.66 13.64
C ASN A 278 30.85 -5.67 12.49
N LEU A 279 30.12 -6.77 12.67
CA LEU A 279 29.87 -7.75 11.61
C LEU A 279 28.98 -7.18 10.49
N LEU A 280 27.95 -6.41 10.84
CA LEU A 280 27.11 -5.72 9.84
C LEU A 280 27.95 -4.78 8.95
N LYS A 281 28.94 -4.08 9.52
CA LYS A 281 29.87 -3.22 8.76
C LYS A 281 30.74 -3.98 7.76
N THR A 282 30.89 -5.30 7.89
CA THR A 282 31.67 -6.11 6.93
C THR A 282 30.84 -6.66 5.79
N VAL A 283 29.50 -6.52 5.81
CA VAL A 283 28.61 -7.01 4.74
C VAL A 283 28.97 -6.34 3.42
N ARG A 284 29.25 -7.15 2.38
CA ARG A 284 29.56 -6.67 1.03
C ARG A 284 28.76 -7.37 -0.05
N THR A 285 28.49 -6.62 -1.12
CA THR A 285 27.93 -7.13 -2.37
C THR A 285 29.01 -7.15 -3.44
N SER A 286 29.20 -8.29 -4.10
CA SER A 286 30.17 -8.46 -5.20
C SER A 286 29.49 -9.08 -6.43
N PRO A 287 28.68 -8.30 -7.18
CA PRO A 287 28.00 -8.81 -8.36
C PRO A 287 29.00 -9.19 -9.47
N PRO A 288 28.74 -10.25 -10.26
CA PRO A 288 27.60 -11.18 -10.17
C PRO A 288 27.84 -12.34 -9.17
N ARG A 289 28.98 -12.36 -8.47
CA ARG A 289 29.43 -13.54 -7.71
C ARG A 289 28.57 -13.85 -6.50
N TYR A 290 28.31 -12.84 -5.67
CA TYR A 290 27.49 -13.02 -4.47
C TYR A 290 27.04 -11.68 -3.87
N SER A 291 26.04 -11.75 -2.99
CA SER A 291 25.67 -10.67 -2.06
C SER A 291 25.68 -11.20 -0.63
N GLU A 292 26.28 -10.48 0.31
CA GLU A 292 26.20 -10.82 1.72
C GLU A 292 24.98 -10.15 2.37
N ILE A 293 24.42 -10.82 3.36
CA ILE A 293 23.23 -10.38 4.10
C ILE A 293 23.50 -10.66 5.58
N TYR A 294 23.48 -9.63 6.42
CA TYR A 294 23.40 -9.85 7.86
C TYR A 294 21.94 -10.16 8.22
N MET A 295 21.71 -11.37 8.73
CA MET A 295 20.41 -11.86 9.12
C MET A 295 20.28 -11.77 10.65
N LYS A 296 19.23 -11.13 11.16
CA LYS A 296 18.77 -11.24 12.56
C LYS A 296 17.43 -11.94 12.54
N THR A 297 17.37 -13.16 13.07
CA THR A 297 16.16 -14.00 13.02
C THR A 297 15.93 -14.68 14.38
N PRO A 298 14.74 -15.26 14.62
CA PRO A 298 14.48 -16.04 15.83
C PRO A 298 15.37 -17.29 15.95
N PHE A 299 16.00 -17.72 14.86
CA PHE A 299 16.85 -18.91 14.82
C PHE A 299 18.34 -18.59 15.02
N GLY A 300 18.69 -17.31 15.10
CA GLY A 300 20.06 -16.85 15.24
C GLY A 300 20.36 -15.63 14.38
N SER A 301 21.58 -15.12 14.56
CA SER A 301 22.09 -13.96 13.85
C SER A 301 23.46 -14.23 13.24
N GLY A 302 23.72 -13.66 12.06
CA GLY A 302 25.02 -13.79 11.39
C GLY A 302 24.99 -13.33 9.94
N VAL A 303 26.15 -13.35 9.30
CA VAL A 303 26.26 -13.03 7.86
C VAL A 303 26.10 -14.28 7.04
N ALA A 304 25.13 -14.26 6.14
CA ALA A 304 24.94 -15.26 5.11
C ALA A 304 25.39 -14.70 3.76
N ARG A 305 25.74 -15.59 2.83
CA ARG A 305 26.10 -15.22 1.46
C ARG A 305 25.08 -15.81 0.49
N LEU A 306 24.40 -14.94 -0.25
CA LEU A 306 23.53 -15.31 -1.35
C LEU A 306 24.38 -15.51 -2.61
N VAL A 307 24.46 -16.75 -3.05
CA VAL A 307 25.07 -17.15 -4.34
C VAL A 307 23.94 -17.75 -5.18
N VAL A 308 23.80 -17.27 -6.40
CA VAL A 308 22.76 -17.73 -7.34
C VAL A 308 23.42 -18.26 -8.60
N ASP A 309 22.76 -19.20 -9.27
CA ASP A 309 23.18 -19.66 -10.58
C ASP A 309 23.02 -18.55 -11.64
N PRO A 310 23.66 -18.67 -12.82
CA PRO A 310 23.60 -17.63 -13.86
C PRO A 310 22.18 -17.30 -14.33
N PHE A 311 21.29 -18.28 -14.43
CA PHE A 311 19.90 -18.04 -14.84
C PHE A 311 19.21 -17.17 -13.78
N SER A 312 19.26 -17.58 -12.52
CA SER A 312 18.73 -16.78 -11.40
C SER A 312 19.33 -15.37 -11.32
N TYR A 313 20.62 -15.20 -11.63
CA TYR A 313 21.23 -13.87 -11.73
C TYR A 313 20.50 -12.98 -12.73
N TYR A 314 20.25 -13.47 -13.95
CA TYR A 314 19.54 -12.71 -14.98
C TYR A 314 18.05 -12.53 -14.67
N VAL A 315 17.43 -13.43 -13.89
CA VAL A 315 16.07 -13.22 -13.36
C VAL A 315 16.04 -12.04 -12.40
N TYR A 316 17.02 -11.90 -11.51
CA TYR A 316 17.00 -10.88 -10.44
C TYR A 316 17.75 -9.58 -10.77
N THR A 317 18.57 -9.55 -11.82
CA THR A 317 19.40 -8.38 -12.14
C THR A 317 18.55 -7.14 -12.46
N SER A 318 18.94 -6.02 -11.85
CA SER A 318 18.45 -4.67 -12.14
C SER A 318 19.45 -3.82 -12.94
N LYS A 319 20.59 -4.40 -13.37
CA LYS A 319 21.60 -3.66 -14.14
C LYS A 319 21.04 -3.27 -15.50
N ALA A 320 21.13 -1.97 -15.82
CA ALA A 320 20.61 -1.43 -17.08
C ALA A 320 21.16 -2.14 -18.32
N SER A 321 22.44 -2.50 -18.32
CA SER A 321 23.07 -3.25 -19.42
C SER A 321 22.50 -4.64 -19.62
N ASP A 322 22.14 -5.33 -18.54
CA ASP A 322 21.60 -6.69 -18.60
C ASP A 322 20.13 -6.64 -19.00
N ILE A 323 19.37 -5.70 -18.45
CA ILE A 323 17.97 -5.46 -18.82
C ILE A 323 17.87 -5.11 -20.31
N ALA A 324 18.73 -4.23 -20.82
CA ALA A 324 18.69 -3.83 -22.23
C ALA A 324 18.83 -5.03 -23.17
N LYS A 325 19.75 -5.97 -22.87
CA LYS A 325 19.94 -7.20 -23.64
C LYS A 325 18.73 -8.12 -23.58
N ILE A 326 18.15 -8.31 -22.39
CA ILE A 326 16.94 -9.13 -22.21
C ILE A 326 15.78 -8.55 -23.03
N GLU A 327 15.54 -7.24 -22.92
CA GLU A 327 14.45 -6.56 -23.63
C GLU A 327 14.64 -6.56 -25.15
N GLU A 328 15.88 -6.53 -25.65
CA GLU A 328 16.17 -6.69 -27.08
C GLU A 328 15.77 -8.07 -27.59
N LEU A 329 16.11 -9.14 -26.85
CA LEU A 329 15.71 -10.50 -27.18
C LEU A 329 14.18 -10.68 -27.11
N VAL A 330 13.53 -10.12 -26.09
CA VAL A 330 12.07 -10.16 -25.96
C VAL A 330 11.40 -9.44 -27.14
N LYS A 331 11.93 -8.28 -27.57
CA LYS A 331 11.42 -7.56 -28.75
C LYS A 331 11.57 -8.35 -30.06
N SER A 332 12.53 -9.27 -30.13
CA SER A 332 12.69 -10.17 -31.28
C SER A 332 11.65 -11.30 -31.35
N GLY A 333 10.76 -11.40 -30.34
CA GLY A 333 9.66 -12.36 -30.28
C GLY A 333 9.84 -13.46 -29.23
N MET A 334 10.97 -13.48 -28.49
CA MET A 334 11.19 -14.41 -27.39
C MET A 334 10.36 -14.03 -26.16
N ASN A 335 10.03 -15.01 -25.33
CA ASN A 335 9.56 -14.74 -23.98
C ASN A 335 10.76 -14.50 -23.03
N TYR A 336 10.49 -14.00 -21.81
CA TYR A 336 11.56 -13.68 -20.83
C TYR A 336 12.39 -14.91 -20.41
N HIS A 337 11.81 -16.11 -20.40
CA HIS A 337 12.54 -17.32 -20.04
C HIS A 337 13.58 -17.65 -21.13
N GLU A 338 13.14 -17.73 -22.38
CA GLU A 338 13.99 -17.99 -23.55
C GLU A 338 15.10 -16.94 -23.68
N ALA A 339 14.76 -15.65 -23.50
CA ALA A 339 15.73 -14.57 -23.55
C ALA A 339 16.83 -14.70 -22.48
N ILE A 340 16.49 -15.21 -21.29
CA ILE A 340 17.47 -15.44 -20.23
C ILE A 340 18.34 -16.67 -20.54
N GLU A 341 17.75 -17.75 -21.05
CA GLU A 341 18.52 -18.95 -21.46
C GLU A 341 19.63 -18.59 -22.46
N VAL A 342 19.32 -17.76 -23.46
CA VAL A 342 20.29 -17.26 -24.45
C VAL A 342 21.44 -16.45 -23.83
N LEU A 343 21.23 -15.79 -22.68
CA LEU A 343 22.28 -15.02 -22.00
C LEU A 343 23.12 -15.85 -21.04
N VAL A 344 22.62 -17.03 -20.66
CA VAL A 344 23.31 -17.97 -19.79
C VAL A 344 24.24 -18.90 -20.58
N ASP A 345 23.82 -19.28 -21.79
CA ASP A 345 24.62 -20.02 -22.77
C ASP A 345 25.78 -19.18 -23.33
#